data_AF-A0A9N8QE94-F1
#
_entry.id   AF-A0A9N8QE94-F1
#
_cell.length_a   1.000
_cell.length_b   1.000
_cell.length_c   1.000
_cell.angle_alpha   90.00
_cell.angle_beta   90.00
_cell.angle_gamma   90.00
#
_symmetry.space_group_name_H-M   'P 1'
#
loop_
_entity.id
_entity.type
_entity.pdbx_description
1 polymer ?
#
loop_
_entity_poly.entity_id
_entity_poly.type
_entity_poly.pdbx_seq_one_letter_code
_entity_poly.pdbx_strand_id
1 'polypeptide(L)'
;MPATSVIGKVAASIYVPLWHFTTEGIAEGYHHMSNWTEVGKRLANVLQSEVELPPIKIPDEFMGFEIFFQAADYQVKVLREIAKGEIDPLKQMVLSEEAAIWTAAYNECLKRRLANKNLDWALIMRYIFYLRSQYYSIP
;
A
#
# COMPACT_ATOMS: atom_id res chain seq x y z
N MET A 1 -3.61 6.69 8.25
CA MET A 1 -3.66 6.61 6.77
C MET A 1 -2.38 7.18 6.19
N PRO A 2 -1.95 6.73 5.01
CA PRO A 2 -0.82 7.32 4.28
C PRO A 2 -1.04 8.83 4.01
N ALA A 3 0.02 9.55 3.66
CA ALA A 3 -0.04 10.98 3.33
C ALA A 3 -1.07 11.30 2.23
N THR A 4 -1.66 12.50 2.24
CA THR A 4 -2.67 12.92 1.24
C THR A 4 -2.09 12.89 -0.18
N SER A 5 -0.80 13.22 -0.33
CA SER A 5 -0.09 13.12 -1.61
C SER A 5 -0.01 11.68 -2.11
N VAL A 6 0.14 10.71 -1.21
CA VAL A 6 0.11 9.28 -1.53
C VAL A 6 -1.30 8.85 -1.91
N ILE A 7 -2.30 9.24 -1.12
CA ILE A 7 -3.72 8.95 -1.42
C ILE A 7 -4.11 9.52 -2.79
N GLY A 8 -3.69 10.76 -3.09
CA GLY A 8 -3.95 11.40 -4.39
C GLY A 8 -3.29 10.68 -5.56
N LYS A 9 -2.07 10.16 -5.38
CA LYS A 9 -1.41 9.31 -6.40
C LYS A 9 -2.13 7.99 -6.60
N VAL A 10 -2.54 7.32 -5.53
CA VAL A 10 -3.31 6.06 -5.62
C VAL A 10 -4.65 6.30 -6.30
N ALA A 11 -5.35 7.38 -5.96
CA ALA A 11 -6.61 7.76 -6.60
C ALA A 11 -6.45 8.14 -8.09
N ALA A 12 -5.24 8.47 -8.52
CA ALA A 12 -4.89 8.73 -9.91
C ALA A 12 -4.27 7.50 -10.60
N SER A 13 -4.30 6.32 -9.97
CA SER A 13 -3.66 5.09 -10.43
C SER A 13 -2.20 5.32 -10.83
N ILE A 14 -1.44 6.00 -9.95
CA ILE A 14 0.00 6.24 -10.11
C ILE A 14 0.76 5.28 -9.21
N TYR A 15 1.92 4.82 -9.69
CA TYR A 15 2.82 3.96 -8.93
C TYR A 15 3.21 4.59 -7.58
N VAL A 16 2.96 3.85 -6.50
CA VAL A 16 3.39 4.20 -5.14
C VAL A 16 4.09 2.99 -4.51
N PRO A 17 5.35 3.11 -4.07
CA PRO A 17 6.03 2.07 -3.30
C PRO A 17 5.26 1.64 -2.03
N LEU A 18 5.28 0.35 -1.70
CA LEU A 18 4.56 -0.20 -0.54
C LEU A 18 5.00 0.38 0.79
N TRP A 19 6.21 0.93 0.88
CA TRP A 19 6.73 1.48 2.15
C TRP A 19 5.83 2.58 2.72
N HIS A 20 5.13 3.33 1.86
CA HIS A 20 4.17 4.35 2.30
C HIS A 20 2.96 3.79 3.06
N PHE A 21 2.75 2.47 2.99
CA PHE A 21 1.66 1.75 3.65
C PHE A 21 2.12 0.94 4.86
N THR A 22 3.39 1.03 5.25
CA THR A 22 3.86 0.50 6.54
C THR A 22 3.49 1.46 7.67
N THR A 23 3.62 1.03 8.92
CA THR A 23 3.47 1.88 10.11
C THR A 23 4.35 3.14 10.03
N GLU A 24 5.58 2.97 9.55
CA GLU A 24 6.57 4.03 9.35
C GLU A 24 6.15 5.01 8.28
N GLY A 25 5.82 4.52 7.09
CA GLY A 25 5.44 5.40 5.98
C GLY A 25 4.14 6.15 6.25
N ILE A 26 3.21 5.52 6.97
CA ILE A 26 1.99 6.18 7.44
C ILE A 26 2.33 7.31 8.40
N ALA A 27 3.22 7.08 9.36
CA ALA A 27 3.53 8.08 10.35
C ALA A 27 4.47 9.20 9.84
N GLU A 28 5.42 8.90 8.94
CA GLU A 28 6.15 9.93 8.19
C GLU A 28 5.15 10.82 7.42
N GLY A 29 4.14 10.20 6.80
CA GLY A 29 3.02 10.92 6.21
C GLY A 29 2.31 11.83 7.20
N TYR A 30 1.98 11.34 8.40
CA TYR A 30 1.36 12.15 9.46
C TYR A 30 2.24 13.31 9.94
N HIS A 31 3.56 13.12 10.09
CA HIS A 31 4.48 14.19 10.46
C HIS A 31 4.49 15.33 9.43
N HIS A 32 4.40 15.00 8.15
CA HIS A 32 4.25 15.99 7.07
C HIS A 32 2.81 16.52 6.91
N MET A 33 1.80 15.84 7.45
CA MET A 33 0.38 16.28 7.51
C MET A 33 0.05 17.17 8.70
N SER A 34 1.03 17.52 9.56
CA SER A 34 0.85 18.42 10.71
C SER A 34 0.30 19.82 10.35
N ASN A 35 0.09 20.10 9.06
CA ASN A 35 -0.72 21.20 8.55
C ASN A 35 -2.07 20.74 7.93
N TRP A 36 -3.02 20.07 8.63
CA TRP A 36 -4.49 20.38 8.62
C TRP A 36 -5.50 19.31 9.16
N THR A 37 -6.64 19.86 9.64
CA THR A 37 -8.04 19.40 9.89
C THR A 37 -8.44 18.23 10.82
N GLU A 38 -9.61 18.41 11.45
CA GLU A 38 -10.24 17.61 12.51
C GLU A 38 -10.60 16.17 12.09
N VAL A 39 -10.81 15.94 10.79
CA VAL A 39 -11.05 14.62 10.19
C VAL A 39 -9.80 13.74 10.23
N GLY A 40 -8.61 14.33 10.01
CA GLY A 40 -7.32 13.63 10.12
C GLY A 40 -7.01 13.17 11.54
N LYS A 41 -7.43 13.95 12.55
CA LYS A 41 -7.33 13.61 13.98
C LYS A 41 -8.24 12.43 14.37
N ARG A 42 -9.47 12.39 13.84
CA ARG A 42 -10.38 11.23 14.05
C ARG A 42 -9.80 9.95 13.47
N LEU A 43 -9.16 10.02 12.31
CA LEU A 43 -8.56 8.84 11.68
C LEU A 43 -7.27 8.38 12.38
N ALA A 44 -6.49 9.31 12.93
CA ALA A 44 -5.32 9.00 13.76
C ALA A 44 -5.71 8.29 15.07
N ASN A 45 -6.77 8.74 15.75
CA ASN A 45 -7.26 8.12 16.98
C ASN A 45 -7.78 6.68 16.80
N VAL A 46 -8.20 6.29 15.60
CA VAL A 46 -8.64 4.92 15.29
C VAL A 46 -7.46 3.97 15.04
N LEU A 47 -6.29 4.52 14.70
CA LEU A 47 -5.12 3.74 14.23
C LEU A 47 -3.91 3.80 15.17
N GLN A 48 -3.97 4.61 16.23
CA GLN A 48 -2.91 4.72 17.23
C GLN A 48 -2.96 3.57 18.24
N SER A 49 -2.30 2.44 17.92
CA SER A 49 -1.61 1.65 18.93
C SER A 49 -0.10 1.77 18.69
N GLU A 50 0.59 2.18 19.74
CA GLU A 50 1.98 2.62 19.88
C GLU A 50 3.01 1.76 19.12
N VAL A 51 3.71 2.36 18.15
CA VAL A 51 5.00 1.84 17.65
C VAL A 51 5.91 3.03 17.32
N GLU A 52 7.07 3.11 17.95
CA GLU A 52 8.15 4.04 17.58
C GLU A 52 8.61 3.75 16.14
N LEU A 53 8.78 4.81 15.35
CA LEU A 53 9.00 4.70 13.91
C LEU A 53 10.48 4.48 13.59
N PRO A 54 10.88 3.34 12.97
CA PRO A 54 12.23 3.22 12.46
C PRO A 54 12.54 4.23 11.32
N PRO A 55 13.79 4.70 11.22
CA PRO A 55 14.15 5.85 10.37
C PRO A 55 14.38 5.51 8.88
N ILE A 56 13.95 4.35 8.38
CA ILE A 56 14.40 3.86 7.06
C ILE A 56 13.21 3.60 6.13
N LYS A 57 13.20 4.32 4.99
CA LYS A 57 12.40 3.95 3.81
C LYS A 57 12.93 2.63 3.28
N ILE A 58 12.22 1.53 3.54
CA ILE A 58 12.60 0.20 3.06
C ILE A 58 12.02 0.03 1.65
N PRO A 59 12.84 -0.08 0.59
CA PRO A 59 12.33 -0.40 -0.74
C PRO A 59 11.58 -1.74 -0.72
N ASP A 60 10.53 -1.87 -1.54
CA ASP A 60 9.64 -3.04 -1.54
C ASP A 60 10.43 -4.35 -1.72
N GLU A 61 11.48 -4.34 -2.53
CA GLU A 61 12.34 -5.50 -2.81
C GLU A 61 13.18 -5.98 -1.61
N PHE A 62 13.31 -5.15 -0.56
CA PHE A 62 14.04 -5.46 0.67
C PHE A 62 13.10 -5.66 1.87
N MET A 63 11.78 -5.61 1.67
CA MET A 63 10.83 -5.85 2.75
C MET A 63 10.83 -7.32 3.19
N GLY A 64 10.89 -7.53 4.50
CA GLY A 64 10.61 -8.82 5.11
C GLY A 64 9.15 -9.25 4.87
N PHE A 65 8.91 -10.55 5.01
CA PHE A 65 7.59 -11.16 4.72
C PHE A 65 6.43 -10.49 5.46
N GLU A 66 6.58 -10.29 6.78
CA GLU A 66 5.52 -9.75 7.63
C GLU A 66 5.22 -8.28 7.28
N ILE A 67 6.26 -7.46 7.12
CA ILE A 67 6.15 -6.04 6.77
C ILE A 67 5.47 -5.88 5.42
N PHE A 68 5.89 -6.66 4.42
CA PHE A 68 5.29 -6.63 3.10
C PHE A 68 3.81 -7.03 3.16
N PHE A 69 3.46 -8.11 3.85
CA PHE A 69 2.08 -8.59 3.92
C PHE A 69 1.16 -7.54 4.54
N GLN A 70 1.60 -6.89 5.61
CA GLN A 70 0.86 -5.79 6.23
C GLN A 70 0.73 -4.59 5.29
N ALA A 71 1.83 -4.14 4.67
CA ALA A 71 1.81 -3.01 3.74
C ALA A 71 0.91 -3.26 2.52
N ALA A 72 0.96 -4.47 1.97
CA ALA A 72 0.12 -4.93 0.86
C ALA A 72 -1.37 -4.92 1.23
N ASP A 73 -1.72 -5.44 2.40
CA ASP A 73 -3.09 -5.41 2.92
C ASP A 73 -3.59 -3.97 3.13
N TYR A 74 -2.74 -3.10 3.69
CA TYR A 74 -3.06 -1.68 3.83
C TYR A 74 -3.25 -0.97 2.48
N GLN A 75 -2.41 -1.23 1.49
CA GLN A 75 -2.57 -0.68 0.14
C GLN A 75 -3.94 -1.05 -0.44
N VAL A 76 -4.31 -2.34 -0.39
CA VAL A 76 -5.60 -2.83 -0.90
C VAL A 76 -6.77 -2.20 -0.14
N LYS A 77 -6.67 -2.08 1.19
CA LYS A 77 -7.69 -1.38 2.00
C LYS A 77 -7.86 0.06 1.57
N VAL A 78 -6.77 0.80 1.38
CA VAL A 78 -6.80 2.20 0.91
C VAL A 78 -7.47 2.30 -0.46
N LEU A 79 -7.07 1.46 -1.43
CA LEU A 79 -7.69 1.43 -2.76
C LEU A 79 -9.22 1.23 -2.69
N ARG A 80 -9.67 0.27 -1.87
CA ARG A 80 -11.11 0.00 -1.68
C ARG A 80 -11.86 1.17 -1.05
N GLU A 81 -11.27 1.83 -0.07
CA GLU A 81 -11.90 3.01 0.56
C GLU A 81 -11.97 4.20 -0.40
N ILE A 82 -10.94 4.42 -1.22
CA ILE A 82 -10.99 5.45 -2.27
C ILE A 82 -12.08 5.11 -3.29
N ALA A 83 -12.16 3.86 -3.75
CA ALA A 83 -13.17 3.42 -4.71
C ALA A 83 -14.61 3.61 -4.20
N LYS A 84 -14.87 3.32 -2.91
CA LYS A 84 -16.18 3.54 -2.28
C LYS A 84 -16.59 5.02 -2.24
N GLY A 85 -15.62 5.92 -2.09
CA GLY A 85 -15.83 7.36 -2.03
C GLY A 85 -15.87 8.05 -3.39
N GLU A 86 -15.58 7.34 -4.48
CA GLU A 86 -15.52 7.90 -5.83
C GLU A 86 -16.92 8.07 -6.43
N ILE A 87 -17.16 9.23 -7.06
CA ILE A 87 -18.46 9.60 -7.64
C ILE A 87 -18.54 9.14 -9.10
N ASP A 88 -17.41 9.19 -9.81
CA ASP A 88 -17.33 8.72 -11.19
C ASP A 88 -17.40 7.18 -11.23
N PRO A 89 -18.45 6.58 -11.84
CA PRO A 89 -18.61 5.14 -11.90
C PRO A 89 -17.46 4.42 -12.63
N LEU A 90 -16.88 5.04 -13.65
CA LEU A 90 -15.76 4.45 -14.40
C LEU A 90 -14.53 4.36 -13.50
N LYS A 91 -14.22 5.46 -12.81
CA LYS A 91 -13.07 5.53 -11.91
C LYS A 91 -13.23 4.65 -10.68
N GLN A 92 -14.44 4.57 -10.12
CA GLN A 92 -14.79 3.60 -9.08
C GLN A 92 -14.54 2.16 -9.52
N MET A 93 -14.96 1.81 -10.74
CA MET A 93 -14.73 0.48 -11.32
C MET A 93 -13.24 0.19 -11.45
N VAL A 94 -12.46 1.10 -12.06
CA VAL A 94 -11.01 0.95 -12.23
C VAL A 94 -10.30 0.73 -10.89
N LEU A 95 -10.59 1.55 -9.88
CA LEU A 95 -9.97 1.42 -8.56
C LEU A 95 -10.37 0.12 -7.85
N SER A 96 -11.60 -0.36 -8.06
CA SER A 96 -12.08 -1.63 -7.50
C SER A 96 -11.41 -2.83 -8.18
N GLU A 97 -11.25 -2.78 -9.49
CA GLU A 97 -10.51 -3.79 -10.27
C GLU A 97 -9.04 -3.82 -9.88
N GLU A 98 -8.40 -2.65 -9.74
CA GLU A 98 -7.02 -2.52 -9.28
C GLU A 98 -6.84 -3.17 -7.89
N ALA A 99 -7.76 -2.90 -6.95
CA ALA A 99 -7.75 -3.55 -5.64
C ALA A 99 -7.88 -5.08 -5.74
N ALA A 100 -8.72 -5.58 -6.65
CA ALA A 100 -8.91 -7.02 -6.86
C ALA A 100 -7.66 -7.69 -7.46
N ILE A 101 -7.04 -7.07 -8.47
CA ILE A 101 -5.81 -7.53 -9.12
C ILE A 101 -4.69 -7.67 -8.09
N TRP A 102 -4.44 -6.62 -7.30
CA TRP A 102 -3.37 -6.66 -6.31
C TRP A 102 -3.66 -7.64 -5.18
N THR A 103 -4.92 -7.76 -4.74
CA THR A 103 -5.32 -8.80 -3.78
C THR A 103 -4.95 -10.21 -4.30
N ALA A 104 -5.30 -10.51 -5.56
CA ALA A 104 -5.02 -11.80 -6.16
C ALA A 104 -3.50 -12.05 -6.30
N ALA A 105 -2.75 -11.04 -6.76
CA ALA A 105 -1.30 -11.14 -6.93
C ALA A 105 -0.57 -11.41 -5.60
N TYR A 106 -0.94 -10.69 -4.53
CA TYR A 106 -0.33 -10.89 -3.21
C TYR A 106 -0.68 -12.25 -2.60
N ASN A 107 -1.93 -12.71 -2.77
CA ASN A 107 -2.35 -14.03 -2.31
C ASN A 107 -1.63 -15.17 -3.06
N GLU A 108 -1.42 -15.03 -4.36
CA GLU A 108 -0.67 -16.02 -5.14
C GLU A 108 0.80 -16.08 -4.71
N CYS A 109 1.42 -14.93 -4.39
CA CYS A 109 2.77 -14.90 -3.84
C CYS A 109 2.86 -15.62 -2.48
N LEU A 110 1.89 -15.36 -1.60
CA LEU A 110 1.79 -16.05 -0.32
C LEU A 110 1.65 -17.56 -0.52
N LYS A 111 0.76 -18.00 -1.41
CA LYS A 111 0.53 -19.41 -1.73
C LYS A 111 1.81 -20.09 -2.22
N ARG A 112 2.55 -19.45 -3.13
CA ARG A 112 3.82 -19.97 -3.66
C ARG A 112 4.90 -20.08 -2.58
N ARG A 113 5.00 -19.07 -1.71
CA ARG A 113 5.92 -19.09 -0.57
C ARG A 113 5.60 -20.21 0.42
N LEU A 114 4.32 -20.44 0.70
CA LEU A 114 3.87 -21.52 1.58
C LEU A 114 4.11 -22.91 0.96
N ALA A 115 3.92 -23.04 -0.35
CA ALA A 115 4.13 -24.30 -1.09
C ALA A 115 5.61 -24.65 -1.26
N ASN A 116 6.50 -23.66 -1.33
CA ASN A 116 7.94 -23.87 -1.48
C ASN A 116 8.73 -22.99 -0.50
N LYS A 117 9.09 -23.55 0.66
CA LYS A 117 9.89 -22.86 1.69
C LYS A 117 11.31 -22.48 1.24
N ASN A 118 11.82 -23.07 0.16
CA ASN A 118 13.13 -22.73 -0.41
C ASN A 118 13.05 -21.62 -1.46
N LEU A 119 11.84 -21.19 -1.84
CA LEU A 119 11.67 -20.07 -2.76
C LEU A 119 12.13 -18.78 -2.09
N ASP A 120 13.16 -18.15 -2.64
CA ASP A 120 13.74 -16.92 -2.09
C ASP A 120 12.70 -15.79 -2.07
N TRP A 121 12.42 -15.29 -0.87
CA TRP A 121 11.48 -14.21 -0.66
C TRP A 121 11.89 -12.93 -1.40
N ALA A 122 13.19 -12.62 -1.45
CA ALA A 122 13.69 -11.43 -2.12
C ALA A 122 13.38 -11.47 -3.64
N LEU A 123 13.42 -12.66 -4.26
CA LEU A 123 13.05 -12.83 -5.67
C LEU A 123 11.55 -12.58 -5.89
N ILE A 124 10.69 -13.07 -4.99
CA ILE A 124 9.24 -12.82 -5.06
C ILE A 124 8.96 -11.30 -4.96
N MET A 125 9.64 -10.61 -4.03
CA MET A 125 9.44 -9.17 -3.83
C MET A 125 9.92 -8.34 -5.01
N ARG A 126 11.10 -8.66 -5.57
CA ARG A 126 11.58 -8.03 -6.81
C ARG A 126 10.61 -8.22 -7.96
N TYR A 127 10.05 -9.42 -8.09
CA TYR A 127 9.05 -9.72 -9.12
C TYR A 127 7.77 -8.90 -8.94
N ILE A 128 7.24 -8.82 -7.71
CA ILE A 128 6.06 -8.00 -7.40
C ILE A 128 6.31 -6.51 -7.63
N PHE A 129 7.44 -5.99 -7.15
CA PHE A 129 7.83 -4.60 -7.39
C PHE A 129 7.86 -4.29 -8.88
N TYR A 130 8.47 -5.17 -9.68
CA TYR A 130 8.52 -5.04 -11.13
C TYR A 130 7.11 -5.05 -11.74
N LEU A 131 6.26 -6.03 -11.39
CA LEU A 131 4.88 -6.10 -11.90
C LEU A 131 4.08 -4.83 -11.59
N ARG A 132 4.19 -4.30 -10.37
CA ARG A 132 3.55 -3.05 -9.99
C ARG A 132 4.07 -1.90 -10.86
N SER A 133 5.39 -1.73 -10.93
CA SER A 133 5.99 -0.66 -11.75
C SER A 133 5.52 -0.71 -13.21
N GLN A 134 5.41 -1.91 -13.79
CA GLN A 134 4.93 -2.10 -15.15
C GLN A 134 3.44 -1.73 -15.29
N TYR A 135 2.58 -2.24 -14.40
CA TYR A 135 1.15 -1.97 -14.41
C TYR A 135 0.85 -0.46 -14.45
N TYR A 136 1.54 0.32 -13.61
CA TYR A 136 1.34 1.77 -13.53
C TYR A 136 2.14 2.58 -14.57
N SER A 137 2.98 1.93 -15.38
CA SER A 137 3.72 2.59 -16.47
C SER A 137 2.97 2.57 -17.80
N ILE A 138 1.88 1.80 -17.89
CA ILE A 138 1.03 1.75 -19.07
C ILE A 138 0.21 3.06 -19.12
N PRO A 139 0.29 3.84 -20.22
CA PRO A 139 -0.41 5.12 -20.36
C PRO A 139 -1.94 5.03 -20.32
#